data_AF-A0A9D8D3H7-F1
#
_entry.id   AF-A0A9D8D3H7-F1
#
_cell.length_a   1.000
_cell.length_b   1.000
_cell.length_c   1.000
_cell.angle_alpha   90.00
_cell.angle_beta   90.00
_cell.angle_gamma   90.00
#
_symmetry.space_group_name_H-M   'P 1'
#
loop_
_entity.id
_entity.type
_entity.pdbx_description
1 polymer ?
#
loop_
_entity_poly.entity_id
_entity_poly.type
_entity_poly.pdbx_seq_one_letter_code
_entity_poly.pdbx_strand_id
1 'polypeptide(L)'
;MESVTALVACGAAFALSYYIGHSMASTAMVAAMMGAVCGLAFVILFFISTVTLGALVPDMFDGWTLGVHFIVLLAIVPLGGAGIAVLEHRHLRKIEARRLPF
;
A
#
# COMPACT_ATOMS: atom_id res chain seq x y z
N MET A 1 -19.00 -3.19 7.86
CA MET A 1 -17.90 -2.35 8.38
C MET A 1 -16.54 -2.80 7.83
N GLU A 2 -16.28 -4.11 7.73
CA GLU A 2 -15.01 -4.70 7.29
C GLU A 2 -14.49 -4.19 5.94
N SER A 3 -15.39 -4.09 4.95
CA SER A 3 -15.00 -3.60 3.62
C SER A 3 -14.60 -2.12 3.61
N VAL A 4 -15.18 -1.30 4.50
CA VAL A 4 -14.84 0.13 4.61
C VAL A 4 -13.47 0.29 5.25
N THR A 5 -13.18 -0.46 6.32
CA THR A 5 -11.86 -0.46 6.96
C THR A 5 -10.76 -0.99 6.04
N ALA A 6 -11.06 -2.00 5.21
CA ALA A 6 -10.14 -2.52 4.20
C ALA A 6 -9.83 -1.47 3.11
N LEU A 7 -10.84 -0.75 2.64
CA LEU A 7 -10.66 0.33 1.66
C LEU A 7 -9.83 1.48 2.21
N VAL A 8 -10.05 1.90 3.45
CA VAL A 8 -9.28 2.97 4.09
C VAL A 8 -7.81 2.56 4.26
N ALA A 9 -7.54 1.33 4.70
CA ALA A 9 -6.18 0.81 4.81
C ALA A 9 -5.47 0.73 3.45
N CYS A 10 -6.19 0.30 2.42
CA CYS A 10 -5.70 0.24 1.04
C CYS A 10 -5.36 1.64 0.51
N GLY A 11 -6.25 2.61 0.71
CA GLY A 11 -6.03 4.01 0.32
C GLY A 11 -4.83 4.64 1.03
N ALA A 12 -4.68 4.40 2.33
CA ALA A 12 -3.54 4.89 3.11
C ALA A 12 -2.21 4.28 2.63
N ALA A 13 -2.20 2.98 2.33
CA ALA A 13 -1.02 2.31 1.78
C ALA A 13 -0.62 2.91 0.41
N PHE A 14 -1.59 3.16 -0.49
CA PHE A 14 -1.33 3.76 -1.79
C PHE A 14 -0.85 5.21 -1.69
N ALA A 15 -1.41 6.02 -0.79
CA ALA A 15 -0.94 7.39 -0.56
C ALA A 15 0.50 7.41 -0.03
N LEU A 16 0.86 6.47 0.86
CA LEU A 16 2.23 6.34 1.37
C LEU A 16 3.20 5.90 0.28
N SER A 17 2.82 4.91 -0.55
CA SER A 17 3.62 4.48 -1.70
C SER A 17 3.82 5.61 -2.73
N TYR A 18 2.81 6.45 -2.94
CA TYR A 18 2.91 7.65 -3.77
C TYR A 18 3.96 8.63 -3.23
N TYR A 19 3.92 8.95 -1.93
CA TYR A 19 4.88 9.85 -1.30
C TYR A 19 6.33 9.34 -1.39
N ILE A 20 6.52 8.04 -1.24
CA ILE A 20 7.84 7.38 -1.37
C ILE A 20 8.37 7.48 -2.79
N GLY A 21 7.51 7.20 -3.79
CA GLY A 21 7.85 7.35 -5.20
C GLY A 21 8.18 8.79 -5.58
N HIS A 22 7.56 9.76 -4.89
CA HIS A 22 7.77 11.18 -5.13
C HIS A 22 9.06 11.74 -4.51
N SER A 23 9.43 11.33 -3.30
CA SER A 23 10.43 12.05 -2.49
C SER A 23 11.71 11.28 -2.12
N MET A 24 11.69 9.94 -2.08
CA MET A 24 12.79 9.16 -1.47
C MET A 24 13.52 8.21 -2.42
N ALA A 25 12.97 7.90 -3.59
CA ALA A 25 13.58 6.89 -4.47
C ALA A 25 14.61 7.47 -5.43
N SER A 26 15.86 7.00 -5.36
CA SER A 26 16.93 7.35 -6.32
C SER A 26 16.80 6.60 -7.66
N THR A 27 16.18 5.41 -7.63
CA THR A 27 15.96 4.56 -8.79
C THR A 27 14.57 3.93 -8.75
N ALA A 28 14.03 3.59 -9.92
CA ALA A 28 12.70 2.98 -10.05
C ALA A 28 12.61 1.62 -9.31
N MET A 29 13.71 0.87 -9.24
CA MET A 29 13.74 -0.41 -8.53
C MET A 29 13.64 -0.22 -7.01
N VAL A 30 14.34 0.78 -6.46
CA VAL A 30 14.24 1.15 -5.05
C VAL A 30 12.84 1.69 -4.73
N ALA A 31 12.23 2.47 -5.63
CA ALA A 31 10.84 2.90 -5.49
C ALA A 31 9.88 1.71 -5.40
N ALA A 32 10.04 0.72 -6.30
CA ALA A 32 9.22 -0.49 -6.32
C ALA A 32 9.35 -1.29 -5.02
N MET A 33 10.58 -1.52 -4.55
CA MET A 33 10.84 -2.28 -3.33
C MET A 33 10.28 -1.55 -2.10
N MET A 34 10.48 -0.24 -1.98
CA MET A 34 9.94 0.55 -0.86
C MET A 34 8.42 0.60 -0.88
N GLY A 35 7.80 0.73 -2.06
CA GLY A 35 6.36 0.64 -2.24
C GLY A 35 5.79 -0.72 -1.86
N ALA A 36 6.45 -1.81 -2.28
CA ALA A 36 6.07 -3.17 -1.91
C ALA A 36 6.20 -3.43 -0.40
N VAL A 37 7.31 -3.01 0.22
CA VAL A 37 7.55 -3.16 1.66
C VAL A 37 6.55 -2.36 2.48
N CYS A 38 6.22 -1.13 2.07
CA CYS A 38 5.18 -0.35 2.72
C CYS A 38 3.80 -0.98 2.57
N GLY A 39 3.46 -1.47 1.37
CA GLY A 39 2.21 -2.18 1.14
C GLY A 39 2.10 -3.42 2.01
N LEU A 40 3.18 -4.20 2.12
CA LEU A 40 3.24 -5.38 2.99
C LEU A 40 3.10 -5.01 4.48
N ALA A 41 3.79 -3.98 4.94
CA ALA A 41 3.69 -3.49 6.31
C ALA A 41 2.25 -3.07 6.65
N PHE A 42 1.56 -2.38 5.74
CA PHE A 42 0.18 -1.97 5.92
C PHE A 42 -0.79 -3.16 5.97
N VAL A 43 -0.57 -4.18 5.16
CA VAL A 43 -1.36 -5.42 5.22
C VAL A 43 -1.19 -6.13 6.56
N ILE A 44 0.04 -6.21 7.07
CA ILE A 44 0.33 -6.80 8.39
C ILE A 44 -0.34 -5.99 9.49
N LEU A 45 -0.24 -4.66 9.47
CA LEU A 45 -0.87 -3.78 10.45
C LEU A 45 -2.40 -3.90 10.41
N PHE A 46 -3.00 -3.99 9.21
CA PHE A 46 -4.42 -4.22 9.04
C PHE A 46 -4.86 -5.53 9.72
N PHE A 47 -4.13 -6.62 9.48
CA PHE A 47 -4.41 -7.93 10.07
C PHE A 47 -4.29 -7.94 11.60
N ILE A 48 -3.20 -7.38 12.13
CA ILE A 48 -3.01 -7.29 13.59
C ILE A 48 -4.15 -6.48 14.21
N SER A 49 -4.53 -5.36 13.60
CA SER A 49 -5.59 -4.49 14.10
C SER A 49 -6.94 -5.19 14.11
N THR A 50 -7.29 -5.89 13.02
CA THR A 50 -8.58 -6.59 12.91
C THR A 50 -8.67 -7.80 13.84
N VAL A 51 -7.58 -8.59 13.98
CA VAL A 51 -7.52 -9.69 14.95
C VAL A 51 -7.62 -9.18 16.39
N THR A 52 -6.91 -8.10 16.71
CA THR A 52 -6.96 -7.49 18.05
C THR A 52 -8.36 -6.98 18.37
N LEU A 53 -8.99 -6.27 17.43
CA LEU A 53 -10.35 -5.78 17.58
C LEU A 53 -11.38 -6.91 17.69
N GLY A 54 -11.23 -7.99 16.90
CA GLY A 54 -12.08 -9.17 17.00
C GLY A 54 -11.92 -9.93 18.32
N ALA A 55 -10.75 -9.89 18.95
CA ALA A 55 -10.52 -10.46 20.27
C ALA A 55 -11.11 -9.58 21.40
N LEU A 56 -11.11 -8.26 21.24
CA LEU A 56 -11.64 -7.31 22.23
C LEU A 56 -13.16 -7.20 22.17
N VAL A 57 -13.76 -7.39 20.99
CA VAL A 57 -15.22 -7.33 20.77
C VAL A 57 -15.67 -8.62 20.07
N PRO A 58 -16.15 -9.62 20.84
CA PRO A 58 -16.69 -10.86 20.28
C PRO A 58 -17.85 -10.57 19.30
N ASP A 59 -17.99 -11.38 18.25
CA ASP A 59 -18.98 -11.22 17.16
C ASP A 59 -18.89 -9.93 16.33
N MET A 60 -17.82 -9.13 16.47
CA MET A 60 -17.67 -7.92 15.66
C MET A 60 -17.30 -8.19 14.19
N PHE A 61 -16.56 -9.27 13.93
CA PHE A 61 -16.05 -9.63 12.61
C PHE A 61 -16.29 -11.10 12.30
N ASP A 62 -16.69 -11.39 11.07
CA ASP A 62 -16.80 -12.77 10.59
C ASP A 62 -15.40 -13.24 10.13
N GLY A 63 -14.84 -14.21 10.84
CA GLY A 63 -13.48 -14.70 10.60
C GLY A 63 -13.26 -15.21 9.17
N TRP A 64 -14.29 -15.76 8.53
CA TRP A 64 -14.21 -16.19 7.14
C TRP A 64 -14.08 -15.00 6.20
N THR A 65 -14.99 -14.04 6.31
CA THR A 65 -15.00 -12.82 5.48
C THR A 65 -13.75 -11.97 5.70
N LEU A 66 -13.25 -11.89 6.94
CA LEU A 66 -12.00 -11.22 7.29
C LEU A 66 -10.79 -11.89 6.62
N GLY A 67 -10.72 -13.22 6.64
CA GLY A 67 -9.66 -13.99 6.00
C GLY A 67 -9.59 -13.76 4.49
N VAL A 68 -10.74 -13.72 3.81
CA VAL A 68 -10.81 -13.41 2.37
C VAL A 68 -10.30 -11.99 2.09
N HIS A 69 -10.73 -10.98 2.87
CA HIS A 69 -10.25 -9.61 2.70
C HIS A 69 -8.74 -9.50 2.91
N PHE A 70 -8.18 -10.23 3.89
CA PHE A 70 -6.74 -10.26 4.14
C PHE A 70 -5.96 -10.84 2.97
N ILE A 71 -6.39 -11.98 2.40
CA ILE A 71 -5.71 -12.62 1.25
C ILE A 71 -5.72 -11.68 0.04
N VAL A 72 -6.85 -11.05 -0.23
CA VAL A 72 -7.00 -10.09 -1.33
C VAL A 72 -6.09 -8.87 -1.11
N LEU A 73 -6.07 -8.30 0.09
CA LEU A 73 -5.20 -7.17 0.42
C LEU A 73 -3.72 -7.54 0.35
N LEU A 74 -3.34 -8.75 0.80
CA LEU A 74 -1.97 -9.25 0.76
C LEU A 74 -1.43 -9.36 -0.67
N ALA A 75 -2.28 -9.65 -1.65
CA ALA A 75 -1.88 -9.65 -3.05
C ALA A 75 -1.89 -8.23 -3.65
N ILE A 76 -2.98 -7.50 -3.47
CA ILE A 76 -3.23 -6.24 -4.20
C ILE A 76 -2.38 -5.09 -3.65
N VAL A 77 -2.24 -4.96 -2.33
CA VAL A 77 -1.62 -3.78 -1.72
C VAL A 77 -0.11 -3.72 -1.99
N PRO A 78 0.67 -4.80 -1.86
CA PRO A 78 2.10 -4.76 -2.19
C PRO A 78 2.36 -4.55 -3.69
N LEU A 79 1.58 -5.21 -4.56
CA LEU A 79 1.71 -5.06 -6.01
C LEU A 79 1.29 -3.66 -6.47
N GLY A 80 0.18 -3.14 -5.95
CA GLY A 80 -0.31 -1.80 -6.23
C GLY A 80 0.63 -0.73 -5.69
N GLY A 81 1.14 -0.88 -4.46
CA GLY A 81 2.12 0.03 -3.86
C GLY A 81 3.42 0.09 -4.65
N ALA A 82 3.94 -1.07 -5.10
CA ALA A 82 5.10 -1.12 -5.98
C ALA A 82 4.82 -0.44 -7.34
N GLY A 83 3.66 -0.69 -7.93
CA GLY A 83 3.25 -0.11 -9.20
C GLY A 83 3.14 1.42 -9.14
N ILE A 84 2.46 1.96 -8.13
CA ILE A 84 2.29 3.40 -7.92
C ILE A 84 3.64 4.08 -7.70
N ALA A 85 4.50 3.51 -6.85
CA ALA A 85 5.82 4.07 -6.57
C ALA A 85 6.72 4.12 -7.83
N VAL A 86 6.65 3.09 -8.69
CA VAL A 86 7.39 3.06 -9.96
C VAL A 86 6.86 4.07 -10.97
N LEU A 87 5.53 4.14 -11.12
CA LEU A 87 4.90 5.07 -12.05
C LEU A 87 5.26 6.51 -11.71
N GLU A 88 5.23 6.85 -10.42
CA GLU A 88 5.51 8.21 -9.97
C GLU A 88 6.99 8.57 -10.12
N HIS A 89 7.89 7.66 -9.76
CA HIS A 89 9.32 7.88 -9.99
C HIS A 89 9.66 8.06 -11.49
N ARG A 90 9.00 7.30 -12.38
CA ARG A 90 9.15 7.46 -13.83
C ARG A 90 8.55 8.77 -14.34
N HIS A 91 7.43 9.22 -13.76
CA HIS A 91 6.79 10.48 -14.12
C HIS A 91 7.70 11.66 -13.81
N LEU A 92 8.30 11.68 -12.61
CA LEU A 92 9.22 12.72 -12.18
C LEU A 92 10.48 12.78 -13.03
N ARG A 93 11.10 11.63 -13.34
CA ARG A 93 12.25 11.59 -14.25
C ARG A 93 11.92 12.15 -15.64
N LYS A 94 10.71 11.91 -16.16
CA LYS A 94 10.28 12.47 -17.47
C LYS A 94 10.09 13.98 -17.42
N ILE A 95 9.59 14.51 -16.30
CA ILE A 95 9.44 15.96 -16.09
C ILE A 95 10.81 16.63 -15.95
N GLU A 96 11.70 16.05 -15.14
CA GLU A 96 13.08 16.52 -14.94
C GLU A 96 13.84 16.57 -16.28
N ALA A 97 13.75 15.49 -17.07
CA ALA A 97 14.39 15.41 -18.39
C ALA A 97 13.84 16.43 -19.41
N ARG A 98 12.58 16.88 -19.26
CA ARG A 98 12.00 17.95 -20.09
C ARG A 98 12.42 19.36 -19.64
N ARG A 99 12.93 19.52 -18.41
CA ARG A 99 13.39 20.82 -17.88
C ARG A 99 14.85 21.11 -18.16
N LEU A 100 15.65 20.12 -18.57
CA LEU A 100 17.04 20.34 -18.98
C LEU A 100 17.06 21.00 -20.37
N PRO A 101 17.63 22.22 -20.51
CA PRO A 101 17.88 22.79 -21.83
C PRO A 101 18.97 21.97 -22.51
N PHE A 102 18.75 21.66 -23.80
CA PHE A 102 19.70 20.99 -24.67
C PHE A 102 21.06 21.69 -24.70
#